data_AF-A0A2V6CSN9-F1
#
_entry.id   AF-A0A2V6CSN9-F1
#
_cell.length_a   1.000
_cell.length_b   1.000
_cell.length_c   1.000
_cell.angle_alpha   90.00
_cell.angle_beta   90.00
_cell.angle_gamma   90.00
#
_symmetry.space_group_name_H-M   'P 1'
#
loop_
_entity.id
_entity.type
_entity.pdbx_description
1 polymer ?
#
loop_
_entity_poly.entity_id
_entity_poly.type
_entity_poly.pdbx_seq_one_letter_code
_entity_poly.pdbx_strand_id
1 'polypeptide(L)'
;DEMKRNVAPKQAPDRFPMIVRKGHATVKIYEVTNRDRKNFTVTYLTAADGRVRKTFADLGLAKQEAENIALNLNSGDLEALKLTGGDKQVYTEAQRAIRRTGANLIVVANEYARAWDILGHGGIVEAARYFKKYVETGLPDVTVAEAVSRFTAAKKAEGMSDLYLKDIRGYLGRFVASFQCNIATIQPEDLRQYLRCAIQLRQGRRMAARE
;
A
#
# COMPACT_ATOMS: atom_id res chain seq x y z
N ASP A 1 76.03 -29.04 -34.43
CA ASP A 1 74.74 -29.39 -33.80
C ASP A 1 74.04 -28.11 -33.36
N GLU A 2 73.26 -27.53 -34.28
CA GLU A 2 72.51 -26.28 -34.04
C GLU A 2 71.12 -26.61 -33.50
N MET A 3 70.87 -26.30 -32.22
CA MET A 3 69.55 -26.41 -31.60
C MET A 3 68.63 -25.30 -32.16
N LYS A 4 67.75 -25.67 -33.09
CA LYS A 4 66.65 -24.82 -33.57
C LYS A 4 65.71 -24.50 -32.41
N ARG A 5 65.65 -23.23 -32.01
CA ARG A 5 64.62 -22.72 -31.09
C ARG A 5 63.30 -22.61 -31.86
N ASN A 6 62.33 -23.44 -31.50
CA ASN A 6 60.94 -23.32 -31.95
C ASN A 6 60.33 -22.04 -31.36
N VAL A 7 60.23 -20.99 -32.18
CA VAL A 7 59.44 -19.80 -31.85
C VAL A 7 58.00 -20.07 -32.27
N ALA A 8 57.10 -20.18 -31.30
CA ALA A 8 55.66 -20.34 -31.52
C ALA A 8 55.12 -19.21 -32.43
N PRO A 9 54.15 -19.50 -33.32
CA PRO A 9 53.64 -18.51 -34.26
C PRO A 9 53.01 -17.33 -33.50
N LYS A 10 53.51 -16.12 -33.80
CA LYS A 10 53.02 -14.84 -33.27
C LYS A 10 51.56 -14.69 -33.70
N GLN A 11 50.63 -14.81 -32.75
CA GLN A 11 49.20 -14.63 -33.00
C GLN A 11 48.97 -13.26 -33.68
N ALA A 12 48.13 -13.25 -34.72
CA ALA A 12 47.77 -12.02 -35.41
C ALA A 12 47.20 -11.00 -34.40
N PRO A 13 47.51 -9.70 -34.54
CA PRO A 13 47.02 -8.70 -33.59
C PRO A 13 45.49 -8.65 -33.64
N ASP A 14 44.86 -8.74 -32.47
CA ASP A 14 43.41 -8.57 -32.32
C ASP A 14 43.00 -7.22 -32.95
N ARG A 15 42.00 -7.24 -33.85
CA ARG A 15 41.53 -6.04 -34.56
C ARG A 15 40.56 -5.26 -33.68
N PHE A 16 40.94 -4.05 -33.29
CA PHE A 16 40.10 -3.14 -32.51
C PHE A 16 39.27 -2.18 -33.40
N PRO A 17 38.06 -1.78 -32.97
CA PRO A 17 37.38 -2.19 -31.74
C PRO A 17 36.86 -3.63 -31.83
N MET A 18 37.07 -4.41 -30.78
CA MET A 18 36.46 -5.74 -30.67
C MET A 18 34.99 -5.57 -30.31
N ILE A 19 34.10 -6.25 -31.03
CA ILE A 19 32.66 -6.16 -30.80
C ILE A 19 32.19 -7.46 -30.17
N VAL A 20 31.63 -7.35 -28.97
CA VAL A 20 30.97 -8.46 -28.27
C VAL A 20 29.47 -8.24 -28.40
N ARG A 21 28.79 -9.17 -29.08
CA ARG A 21 27.35 -9.11 -29.33
C ARG A 21 26.65 -10.32 -28.73
N LYS A 22 25.55 -10.09 -28.01
CA LYS A 22 24.60 -11.11 -27.56
C LYS A 22 23.21 -10.60 -27.87
N GLY A 23 22.51 -11.28 -28.79
CA GLY A 23 21.21 -10.85 -29.34
C GLY A 23 21.20 -9.39 -29.81
N HIS A 24 20.45 -8.54 -29.10
CA HIS A 24 20.31 -7.11 -29.40
C HIS A 24 21.37 -6.22 -28.73
N ALA A 25 22.05 -6.73 -27.69
CA ALA A 25 23.07 -6.00 -26.96
C ALA A 25 24.42 -5.99 -27.71
N THR A 26 25.02 -4.81 -27.80
CA THR A 26 26.33 -4.61 -28.44
C THR A 26 27.28 -3.88 -27.49
N VAL A 27 28.42 -4.50 -27.20
CA VAL A 27 29.49 -3.94 -26.37
C VAL A 27 30.76 -3.84 -27.21
N LYS A 28 31.47 -2.71 -27.12
CA LYS A 28 32.71 -2.46 -27.90
C LYS A 28 33.91 -2.36 -26.97
N ILE A 29 35.00 -3.03 -27.29
CA ILE A 29 36.28 -2.92 -26.58
C ILE A 29 37.24 -2.16 -27.47
N TYR A 30 37.82 -1.09 -26.95
CA TYR A 30 38.84 -0.29 -27.61
C TYR A 30 40.19 -0.52 -26.95
N GLU A 31 41.24 -0.74 -27.73
CA GLU A 31 42.60 -0.64 -27.22
C GLU A 31 43.01 0.83 -27.16
N VAL A 32 43.55 1.23 -26.01
CA VAL A 32 44.06 2.58 -25.76
C VAL A 32 45.46 2.43 -25.18
N THR A 33 46.46 2.87 -25.93
CA THR A 33 47.84 2.96 -25.45
C THR A 33 48.01 4.27 -24.71
N ASN A 34 48.36 4.21 -23.43
CA ASN A 34 48.71 5.39 -22.64
C ASN A 34 50.16 5.26 -22.15
N ARG A 35 51.04 6.13 -22.67
CA ARG A 35 52.50 5.99 -22.55
C ARG A 35 52.94 4.59 -23.03
N ASP A 36 53.48 3.77 -22.14
CA ASP A 36 53.98 2.43 -22.44
C ASP A 36 53.04 1.31 -21.99
N ARG A 37 51.81 1.63 -21.55
CA ARG A 37 50.84 0.64 -21.07
C ARG A 37 49.63 0.59 -21.98
N LYS A 38 49.24 -0.64 -22.35
CA LYS A 38 48.00 -0.91 -23.07
C LYS A 38 46.86 -1.02 -22.07
N ASN A 39 45.79 -0.28 -22.31
CA ASN A 39 44.53 -0.39 -21.58
C ASN A 39 43.40 -0.73 -22.57
N PHE A 40 42.39 -1.43 -22.09
CA PHE A 40 41.26 -1.89 -22.86
C PHE A 40 39.99 -1.25 -22.31
N THR A 41 39.37 -0.37 -23.10
CA THR A 41 38.17 0.37 -22.72
C THR A 41 36.93 -0.32 -23.28
N VAL A 42 36.14 -0.93 -22.41
CA VAL A 42 34.83 -1.50 -22.71
C VAL A 42 33.78 -0.39 -22.69
N THR A 43 33.06 -0.21 -23.78
CA THR A 43 32.03 0.81 -23.99
C THR A 43 30.70 0.15 -24.32
N TYR A 44 29.63 0.56 -23.64
CA TYR A 44 28.27 0.08 -23.84
C TYR A 44 27.24 1.19 -23.54
N LEU A 45 26.00 0.98 -23.96
CA LEU A 45 24.88 1.88 -23.71
C LEU A 45 23.95 1.26 -22.65
N THR A 46 23.56 2.06 -21.67
CA THR A 46 22.49 1.74 -20.72
C THR A 46 21.31 2.68 -20.93
N ALA A 47 20.11 2.26 -20.53
CA ALA A 47 18.91 3.08 -20.63
C ALA A 47 18.94 4.30 -19.68
N ALA A 48 19.51 4.14 -18.48
CA ALA A 48 19.56 5.20 -17.46
C ALA A 48 20.73 6.19 -17.62
N ASP A 49 21.96 5.68 -17.82
CA ASP A 49 23.18 6.50 -17.76
C ASP A 49 23.77 6.83 -19.14
N GLY A 50 23.13 6.37 -20.22
CA GLY A 50 23.64 6.53 -21.57
C GLY A 50 24.94 5.76 -21.81
N ARG A 51 25.97 6.43 -22.36
CA ARG A 51 27.22 5.76 -22.77
C ARG A 51 28.17 5.57 -21.58
N VAL A 52 28.27 4.33 -21.09
CA VAL A 52 29.19 3.94 -20.01
C VAL A 52 30.51 3.42 -20.58
N ARG A 53 31.63 3.69 -19.87
CA ARG A 53 32.97 3.19 -20.19
C ARG A 53 33.63 2.59 -18.96
N LYS A 54 34.22 1.40 -19.11
CA LYS A 54 35.06 0.76 -18.10
C LYS A 54 36.42 0.43 -18.70
N THR A 55 37.50 0.74 -17.99
CA THR A 55 38.87 0.54 -18.48
C THR A 55 39.57 -0.55 -17.69
N PHE A 56 40.22 -1.46 -18.40
CA PHE A 56 40.95 -2.60 -17.84
C PHE A 56 42.40 -2.58 -18.32
N ALA A 57 43.32 -3.09 -17.50
CA ALA A 57 44.73 -3.23 -17.89
C ALA A 57 45.00 -4.53 -18.67
N ASP A 58 44.10 -5.50 -18.61
CA ASP A 58 44.21 -6.81 -19.26
C ASP A 58 43.08 -7.04 -20.28
N LEU A 59 43.42 -7.62 -21.42
CA LEU A 59 42.47 -7.86 -22.51
C LEU A 59 41.52 -9.01 -22.20
N GLY A 60 41.99 -10.05 -21.51
CA GLY A 60 41.17 -11.19 -21.08
C GLY A 60 40.06 -10.74 -20.13
N LEU A 61 40.40 -9.92 -19.13
CA LEU A 61 39.43 -9.30 -18.22
C LEU A 61 38.43 -8.40 -18.96
N ALA A 62 38.90 -7.61 -19.92
CA ALA A 62 38.01 -6.76 -20.73
C ALA A 62 37.02 -7.58 -21.57
N LYS A 63 37.47 -8.71 -22.15
CA LYS A 63 36.62 -9.64 -22.92
C LYS A 63 35.57 -10.30 -22.02
N GLN A 64 35.99 -10.83 -20.87
CA GLN A 64 35.10 -11.48 -19.91
C GLN A 64 34.01 -10.50 -19.40
N GLU A 65 34.41 -9.28 -19.03
CA GLU A 65 33.44 -8.27 -18.61
C GLU A 65 32.52 -7.85 -19.76
N ALA A 66 33.04 -7.69 -20.97
CA ALA A 66 32.22 -7.35 -22.14
C ALA A 66 31.18 -8.44 -22.45
N GLU A 67 31.53 -9.73 -22.29
CA GLU A 67 30.59 -10.85 -22.42
C GLU A 67 29.51 -10.82 -21.34
N ASN A 68 29.90 -10.62 -20.07
CA ASN A 68 28.95 -10.50 -18.96
C ASN A 68 27.98 -9.33 -19.18
N ILE A 69 28.49 -8.17 -19.59
CA ILE A 69 27.67 -6.99 -19.90
C ILE A 69 26.74 -7.28 -21.08
N ALA A 70 27.24 -7.91 -22.16
CA ALA A 70 26.41 -8.24 -23.31
C ALA A 70 25.30 -9.24 -22.96
N LEU A 71 25.59 -10.25 -22.12
CA LEU A 71 24.59 -11.17 -21.60
C LEU A 71 23.54 -10.44 -20.76
N ASN A 72 23.97 -9.62 -19.81
CA ASN A 72 23.08 -8.86 -18.93
C ASN A 72 22.18 -7.89 -19.68
N LEU A 73 22.72 -7.18 -20.68
CA LEU A 73 21.95 -6.27 -21.54
C LEU A 73 20.97 -7.04 -22.43
N ASN A 74 21.37 -8.19 -22.97
CA ASN A 74 20.51 -8.99 -23.84
C ASN A 74 19.34 -9.63 -23.09
N SER A 75 19.53 -9.97 -21.82
CA SER A 75 18.47 -10.53 -20.97
C SER A 75 17.40 -9.52 -20.57
N GLY A 76 17.55 -8.22 -20.89
CA GLY A 76 16.48 -7.23 -20.84
C GLY A 76 15.98 -6.81 -19.45
N ASP A 77 16.51 -7.38 -18.36
CA ASP A 77 15.81 -7.39 -17.05
C ASP A 77 16.50 -6.63 -15.89
N LEU A 78 17.50 -5.77 -16.13
CA LEU A 78 18.32 -5.19 -15.05
C LEU A 78 18.35 -3.66 -14.93
N GLU A 79 17.42 -2.96 -15.56
CA GLU A 79 17.07 -1.56 -15.21
C GLU A 79 15.62 -1.42 -14.70
N ALA A 80 14.89 -2.55 -14.57
CA ALA A 80 13.65 -2.59 -13.81
C ALA A 80 14.00 -2.56 -12.32
N LEU A 81 14.04 -1.35 -11.73
CA LEU A 81 14.23 -1.10 -10.30
C LEU A 81 15.42 -1.86 -9.67
N LYS A 82 16.64 -1.34 -9.83
CA LYS A 82 17.71 -1.72 -8.88
C LYS A 82 17.33 -1.20 -7.50
N LEU A 83 16.72 -2.06 -6.68
CA LEU A 83 16.52 -1.80 -5.26
C LEU A 83 17.88 -1.45 -4.64
N THR A 84 18.04 -0.19 -4.26
CA THR A 84 19.23 0.31 -3.59
C THR A 84 19.38 -0.37 -2.23
N GLY A 85 20.54 -0.23 -1.58
CA GLY A 85 20.72 -0.71 -0.20
C GLY A 85 19.66 -0.15 0.75
N GLY A 86 19.26 1.11 0.55
CA GLY A 86 18.17 1.75 1.30
C GLY A 86 16.82 1.09 1.06
N ASP A 87 16.49 0.77 -0.19
CA ASP A 87 15.21 0.12 -0.52
C ASP A 87 15.11 -1.28 0.09
N LYS A 88 16.23 -2.02 0.15
CA LYS A 88 16.29 -3.31 0.84
C LYS A 88 16.05 -3.19 2.34
N GLN A 89 16.57 -2.14 2.97
CA GLN A 89 16.34 -1.87 4.38
C GLN A 89 14.85 -1.57 4.63
N VAL A 90 14.26 -0.67 3.84
CA VAL A 90 12.83 -0.33 3.93
C VAL A 90 11.96 -1.57 3.74
N TYR A 91 12.25 -2.40 2.75
CA TYR A 91 11.55 -3.66 2.53
C TYR A 91 11.63 -4.59 3.74
N THR A 92 12.83 -4.76 4.31
CA THR A 92 13.05 -5.63 5.47
C THR A 92 12.32 -5.12 6.70
N GLU A 93 12.33 -3.81 6.93
CA GLU A 93 11.59 -3.17 8.02
C GLU A 93 10.08 -3.30 7.85
N ALA A 94 9.56 -3.09 6.64
CA ALA A 94 8.16 -3.26 6.34
C ALA A 94 7.70 -4.71 6.55
N GLN A 95 8.49 -5.69 6.10
CA GLN A 95 8.21 -7.10 6.38
C GLN A 95 8.21 -7.43 7.87
N ARG A 96 9.14 -6.87 8.65
CA ARG A 96 9.17 -7.05 10.11
C ARG A 96 7.92 -6.46 10.77
N ALA A 97 7.47 -5.29 10.34
CA ALA A 97 6.30 -4.62 10.89
C ALA A 97 5.02 -5.43 10.70
N ILE A 98 4.83 -6.03 9.51
CA ILE A 98 3.63 -6.80 9.17
C ILE A 98 3.72 -8.28 9.59
N ARG A 99 4.87 -8.74 10.10
CA ARG A 99 5.09 -10.16 10.43
C ARG A 99 4.01 -10.76 11.31
N ARG A 100 3.43 -9.96 12.24
CA ARG A 100 2.38 -10.40 13.16
C ARG A 100 1.01 -10.58 12.50
N THR A 101 0.75 -9.91 11.38
CA THR A 101 -0.53 -10.03 10.67
C THR A 101 -0.55 -11.25 9.75
N GLY A 102 0.62 -11.78 9.38
CA GLY A 102 0.77 -12.87 8.42
C GLY A 102 0.45 -12.48 6.97
N ALA A 103 0.10 -11.22 6.72
CA ALA A 103 -0.26 -10.72 5.41
C ALA A 103 0.98 -10.38 4.55
N ASN A 104 0.82 -10.50 3.23
CA ASN A 104 1.83 -10.07 2.27
C ASN A 104 1.90 -8.53 2.24
N LEU A 105 3.10 -7.96 2.07
CA LEU A 105 3.32 -6.52 1.99
C LEU A 105 2.43 -5.82 0.95
N ILE A 106 2.19 -6.45 -0.21
CA ILE A 106 1.31 -5.92 -1.25
C ILE A 106 -0.14 -5.81 -0.74
N VAL A 107 -0.61 -6.82 -0.01
CA VAL A 107 -1.96 -6.83 0.56
C VAL A 107 -2.12 -5.69 1.57
N VAL A 108 -1.13 -5.52 2.46
CA VAL A 108 -1.14 -4.45 3.46
C VAL A 108 -1.13 -3.07 2.81
N ALA A 109 -0.32 -2.86 1.76
CA ALA A 109 -0.29 -1.60 1.03
C ALA A 109 -1.65 -1.28 0.38
N ASN A 110 -2.28 -2.26 -0.25
CA ASN A 110 -3.60 -2.10 -0.87
C ASN A 110 -4.73 -1.89 0.16
N GLU A 111 -4.65 -2.53 1.33
CA GLU A 111 -5.58 -2.29 2.44
C GLU A 111 -5.42 -0.89 3.01
N TYR A 112 -4.18 -0.44 3.21
CA TYR A 112 -3.90 0.91 3.67
C TYR A 112 -4.48 1.96 2.70
N ALA A 113 -4.24 1.81 1.39
CA ALA A 113 -4.76 2.73 0.39
C ALA A 113 -6.29 2.78 0.39
N ARG A 114 -6.96 1.62 0.44
CA ARG A 114 -8.43 1.56 0.54
C ARG A 114 -8.96 2.20 1.82
N ALA A 115 -8.30 1.94 2.96
CA ALA A 115 -8.70 2.55 4.23
C ALA A 115 -8.51 4.08 4.21
N TRP A 116 -7.44 4.55 3.56
CA TRP A 116 -7.20 5.97 3.33
C TRP A 116 -8.31 6.61 2.50
N ASP A 117 -8.72 5.98 1.39
CA ASP A 117 -9.80 6.48 0.54
C ASP A 117 -11.15 6.53 1.28
N ILE A 118 -11.44 5.54 2.12
CA ILE A 118 -12.68 5.48 2.92
C ILE A 118 -12.71 6.59 3.97
N LEU A 119 -11.58 6.82 4.66
CA LEU A 119 -11.51 7.81 5.73
C LEU A 119 -11.38 9.24 5.17
N GLY A 120 -10.78 9.41 3.99
CA GLY A 120 -10.51 10.70 3.36
C GLY A 120 -9.42 11.53 4.06
N HIS A 121 -8.82 11.01 5.12
CA HIS A 121 -7.72 11.62 5.88
C HIS A 121 -6.91 10.56 6.62
N GLY A 122 -5.71 10.93 7.08
CA GLY A 122 -4.88 10.05 7.92
C GLY A 122 -5.51 9.79 9.29
N GLY A 123 -5.47 8.54 9.75
CA GLY A 123 -6.03 8.15 11.07
C GLY A 123 -6.55 6.71 11.15
N ILE A 124 -6.00 5.78 10.37
CA ILE A 124 -6.51 4.39 10.29
C ILE A 124 -6.45 3.69 11.66
N VAL A 125 -5.46 4.01 12.48
CA VAL A 125 -5.30 3.39 13.80
C VAL A 125 -6.37 3.91 14.77
N GLU A 126 -6.68 5.21 14.73
CA GLU A 126 -7.74 5.85 15.49
C GLU A 126 -9.11 5.30 15.09
N ALA A 127 -9.34 5.12 13.78
CA ALA A 127 -10.54 4.47 13.26
C ALA A 127 -10.68 3.02 13.77
N ALA A 128 -9.59 2.25 13.77
CA ALA A 128 -9.59 0.90 14.33
C ALA A 128 -9.88 0.89 15.85
N ARG A 129 -9.30 1.84 16.61
CA ARG A 129 -9.60 1.99 18.05
C ARG A 129 -11.07 2.36 18.28
N TYR A 130 -11.61 3.26 17.47
CA TYR A 130 -13.00 3.65 17.54
C TYR A 130 -13.92 2.45 17.27
N PHE A 131 -13.64 1.71 16.20
CA PHE A 131 -14.39 0.50 15.85
C PHE A 131 -14.37 -0.52 16.99
N LYS A 132 -13.19 -0.81 17.55
CA LYS A 132 -13.07 -1.72 18.71
C LYS A 132 -13.86 -1.25 19.93
N LYS A 133 -13.85 0.05 20.21
CA LYS A 133 -14.50 0.63 21.40
C LYS A 133 -16.04 0.65 21.31
N TYR A 134 -16.58 0.86 20.12
CA TYR A 134 -18.00 1.13 19.93
C TYR A 134 -18.74 0.06 19.14
N VAL A 135 -18.05 -0.70 18.28
CA VAL A 135 -18.66 -1.68 17.38
C VAL A 135 -18.34 -3.11 17.82
N GLU A 136 -17.07 -3.40 18.18
CA GLU A 136 -16.64 -4.74 18.58
C GLU A 136 -17.13 -5.13 19.98
N THR A 137 -17.42 -4.16 20.86
CA THR A 137 -17.97 -4.39 22.21
C THR A 137 -19.40 -4.93 22.21
N GLY A 138 -19.96 -5.26 21.03
CA GLY A 138 -21.29 -5.83 20.89
C GLY A 138 -22.34 -4.87 21.41
N LEU A 139 -22.80 -3.96 20.56
CA LEU A 139 -24.11 -3.35 20.81
C LEU A 139 -25.08 -4.51 21.05
N PRO A 140 -25.71 -4.59 22.24
CA PRO A 140 -26.52 -5.73 22.58
C PRO A 140 -27.63 -5.83 21.53
N ASP A 141 -27.84 -7.05 21.00
CA ASP A 141 -28.87 -7.35 20.00
C ASP A 141 -30.25 -7.17 20.64
N VAL A 142 -30.70 -5.93 20.66
CA VAL A 142 -31.87 -5.47 21.41
C VAL A 142 -32.70 -4.63 20.46
N THR A 143 -33.96 -4.99 20.35
CA THR A 143 -34.92 -4.22 19.57
C THR A 143 -35.18 -2.86 20.22
N VAL A 144 -35.60 -1.87 19.43
CA VAL A 144 -35.98 -0.56 19.99
C VAL A 144 -37.05 -0.68 21.06
N ALA A 145 -38.04 -1.56 20.87
CA ALA A 145 -39.08 -1.84 21.86
C ALA A 145 -38.50 -2.33 23.18
N GLU A 146 -37.57 -3.27 23.12
CA GLU A 146 -36.92 -3.83 24.30
C GLU A 146 -36.00 -2.81 24.98
N ALA A 147 -35.24 -2.01 24.21
CA ALA A 147 -34.40 -0.94 24.75
C ALA A 147 -35.24 0.09 25.51
N VAL A 148 -36.39 0.50 24.96
CA VAL A 148 -37.33 1.44 25.59
C VAL A 148 -37.97 0.83 26.84
N SER A 149 -38.30 -0.46 26.82
CA SER A 149 -38.81 -1.17 27.99
C SER A 149 -37.78 -1.20 29.12
N ARG A 150 -36.52 -1.59 28.82
CA ARG A 150 -35.40 -1.61 29.78
C ARG A 150 -35.15 -0.22 30.37
N PHE A 151 -35.14 0.81 29.54
CA PHE A 151 -34.95 2.20 29.98
C PHE A 151 -36.08 2.68 30.90
N THR A 152 -37.34 2.38 30.55
CA THR A 152 -38.49 2.77 31.38
C THR A 152 -38.49 2.04 32.72
N ALA A 153 -38.12 0.76 32.74
CA ALA A 153 -37.98 -0.03 33.96
C ALA A 153 -36.86 0.51 34.87
N ALA A 154 -35.71 0.86 34.30
CA ALA A 154 -34.61 1.47 35.05
C ALA A 154 -35.02 2.80 35.68
N LYS A 155 -35.67 3.69 34.93
CA LYS A 155 -36.15 4.98 35.46
C LYS A 155 -37.22 4.84 36.54
N LYS A 156 -38.06 3.80 36.46
CA LYS A 156 -39.01 3.48 37.54
C LYS A 156 -38.28 3.02 38.80
N ALA A 157 -37.23 2.20 38.67
CA ALA A 157 -36.43 1.72 39.80
C ALA A 157 -35.62 2.85 40.46
N GLU A 158 -35.20 3.86 39.70
CA GLU A 158 -34.56 5.09 40.20
C GLU A 158 -35.53 6.02 40.98
N GLY A 159 -36.82 5.70 41.05
CA GLY A 159 -37.81 6.48 41.81
C GLY A 159 -38.28 7.76 41.11
N MET A 160 -38.20 7.82 39.77
CA MET A 160 -38.68 8.97 39.01
C MET A 160 -40.19 9.17 39.14
N SER A 161 -40.66 10.42 39.02
CA SER A 161 -42.07 10.76 39.18
C SER A 161 -42.98 10.11 38.12
N ASP A 162 -44.22 9.82 38.50
CA ASP A 162 -45.21 9.22 37.59
C ASP A 162 -45.48 10.10 36.36
N LEU A 163 -45.44 11.43 36.53
CA LEU A 163 -45.58 12.37 35.43
C LEU A 163 -44.44 12.21 34.42
N TYR A 164 -43.20 12.08 34.90
CA TYR A 164 -42.03 11.87 34.05
C TYR A 164 -42.10 10.53 33.30
N LEU A 165 -42.51 9.45 33.97
CA LEU A 165 -42.70 8.15 33.34
C LEU A 165 -43.80 8.16 32.27
N LYS A 166 -44.88 8.92 32.51
CA LYS A 166 -45.96 9.13 31.54
C LYS A 166 -45.46 9.88 30.30
N ASP A 167 -44.68 10.93 30.49
CA ASP A 167 -44.13 11.74 29.39
C ASP A 167 -43.18 10.92 28.52
N ILE A 168 -42.25 10.19 29.14
CA ILE A 168 -41.32 9.32 28.41
C ILE A 168 -42.05 8.23 27.65
N ARG A 169 -43.10 7.62 28.23
CA ARG A 169 -43.94 6.64 27.53
C ARG A 169 -44.60 7.25 26.29
N GLY A 170 -45.06 8.50 26.36
CA GLY A 170 -45.65 9.21 25.23
C GLY A 170 -44.64 9.65 24.15
N TYR A 171 -43.41 9.96 24.53
CA TYR A 171 -42.34 10.29 23.58
C TYR A 171 -41.75 9.06 22.91
N LEU A 172 -41.35 8.06 23.69
CA LEU A 172 -40.73 6.85 23.19
C LEU A 172 -41.73 5.87 22.59
N GLY A 173 -43.00 5.89 22.97
CA GLY A 173 -44.02 5.03 22.36
C GLY A 173 -44.20 5.28 20.86
N ARG A 174 -44.11 6.55 20.43
CA ARG A 174 -44.11 6.89 19.00
C ARG A 174 -42.84 6.44 18.30
N PHE A 175 -41.70 6.53 18.99
CA PHE A 175 -40.43 6.07 18.46
C PHE A 175 -40.44 4.55 18.24
N VAL A 176 -40.96 3.78 19.19
CA VAL A 176 -41.15 2.32 19.05
C VAL A 176 -42.10 1.99 17.89
N ALA A 177 -43.17 2.75 17.71
CA ALA A 177 -44.10 2.53 16.60
C ALA A 177 -43.45 2.80 15.22
N SER A 178 -42.54 3.76 15.13
CA SER A 178 -41.82 4.09 13.91
C SER A 178 -40.62 3.17 13.61
N PHE A 179 -40.00 2.58 14.64
CA PHE A 179 -38.81 1.76 14.51
C PHE A 179 -39.02 0.35 15.08
N GLN A 180 -39.43 -0.58 14.22
CA GLN A 180 -39.60 -2.00 14.53
C GLN A 180 -38.35 -2.82 14.16
N CYS A 181 -37.16 -2.30 14.50
CA CYS A 181 -35.87 -2.90 14.16
C CYS A 181 -34.94 -2.98 15.37
N ASN A 182 -33.76 -3.57 15.17
CA ASN A 182 -32.68 -3.53 16.15
C ASN A 182 -32.15 -2.07 16.25
N ILE A 183 -31.86 -1.63 17.47
CA ILE A 183 -31.33 -0.28 17.71
C ILE A 183 -30.02 -0.01 16.95
N ALA A 184 -29.17 -1.01 16.74
CA ALA A 184 -27.88 -0.91 16.06
C ALA A 184 -28.01 -0.68 14.54
N THR A 185 -29.15 -1.03 13.94
CA THR A 185 -29.40 -0.83 12.51
C THR A 185 -29.84 0.58 12.14
N ILE A 186 -30.27 1.39 13.12
CA ILE A 186 -30.78 2.74 12.87
C ILE A 186 -29.66 3.64 12.37
N GLN A 187 -29.84 4.22 11.19
CA GLN A 187 -28.88 5.16 10.62
C GLN A 187 -29.20 6.61 11.00
N PRO A 188 -28.20 7.51 10.96
CA PRO A 188 -28.43 8.93 11.22
C PRO A 188 -29.48 9.57 10.32
N GLU A 189 -29.64 9.10 9.08
CA GLU A 189 -30.67 9.62 8.17
C GLU A 189 -32.09 9.23 8.60
N ASP A 190 -32.26 8.00 9.10
CA ASP A 190 -33.56 7.53 9.61
C ASP A 190 -34.02 8.39 10.79
N LEU A 191 -33.08 8.73 11.69
CA LEU A 191 -33.34 9.63 12.82
C LEU A 191 -33.69 11.04 12.35
N ARG A 192 -32.97 11.58 11.36
CA ARG A 192 -33.26 12.91 10.79
C ARG A 192 -34.67 12.95 10.21
N GLN A 193 -35.06 11.92 9.45
CA GLN A 193 -36.38 11.84 8.85
C GLN A 193 -37.48 11.74 9.91
N TYR A 194 -37.30 10.88 10.92
CA TYR A 194 -38.24 10.76 12.03
C TYR A 194 -38.46 12.08 12.76
N LEU A 195 -37.37 12.80 13.08
CA LEU A 195 -37.45 14.08 13.78
C LEU A 195 -38.16 15.16 12.96
N ARG A 196 -37.90 15.22 11.64
CA ARG A 196 -38.61 16.14 10.73
C ARG A 196 -40.13 15.88 10.74
N CYS A 197 -40.54 14.63 10.58
CA CYS A 197 -41.96 14.25 10.61
C CYS A 197 -42.60 14.53 11.98
N ALA A 198 -41.89 14.27 13.08
CA ALA A 198 -42.39 14.51 14.43
C ALA A 198 -42.62 16.01 14.72
N ILE A 199 -41.77 16.89 14.20
CA ILE A 199 -41.93 18.35 14.31
C ILE A 199 -43.14 18.83 13.50
N GLN A 200 -43.29 18.37 12.26
CA GLN A 200 -44.42 18.72 11.39
C GLN A 200 -45.77 18.31 11.99
N LEU A 201 -45.86 17.10 12.56
CA LEU A 201 -47.08 16.61 13.23
C LEU A 201 -47.45 17.45 14.47
N ARG A 202 -46.46 17.96 15.21
CA ARG A 202 -46.69 18.85 16.36
C ARG A 202 -47.18 20.24 15.92
N GLN A 203 -46.64 20.77 14.82
CA GLN A 203 -47.07 22.04 14.26
C GLN A 203 -48.50 21.96 13.71
N GLY A 204 -48.84 20.89 12.98
CA GLY A 204 -50.20 20.67 12.47
C GLY A 204 -51.26 20.58 13.58
N ARG A 205 -50.98 19.83 14.66
CA ARG A 205 -51.90 19.74 15.81
C ARG A 205 -52.05 21.06 16.57
N ARG A 206 -51.02 21.90 16.59
CA ARG A 206 -51.06 23.22 17.26
C ARG A 206 -51.85 24.25 16.44
N MET A 207 -51.89 24.11 15.11
CA MET A 207 -52.74 24.92 14.24
C MET A 207 -54.21 24.47 14.36
N ALA A 208 -54.47 23.16 14.33
CA ALA A 208 -55.82 22.59 14.48
C ALA A 208 -56.45 22.79 15.88
N ALA A 209 -55.65 23.10 16.91
CA ALA A 209 -56.13 23.41 18.26
C ALA A 209 -56.33 24.93 18.50
N ARG A 210 -56.06 25.76 17.49
CA ARG A 210 -56.25 27.22 17.52
C ARG A 210 -57.44 27.67 16.66
N GLU A 211 -58.03 26.75 15.90
CA GLU A 211 -59.33 26.88 15.22
C GLU A 211 -60.42 26.31 16.13
#